data_AF-A0A932Q420-F1
#
_entry.id   AF-A0A932Q420-F1
#
_cell.length_a   1.000
_cell.length_b   1.000
_cell.length_c   1.000
_cell.angle_alpha   90.00
_cell.angle_beta   90.00
_cell.angle_gamma   90.00
#
_symmetry.space_group_name_H-M   'P 1'
#
loop_
_entity.id
_entity.type
_entity.pdbx_description
1 polymer ?
#
loop_
_entity_poly.entity_id
_entity_poly.type
_entity_poly.pdbx_seq_one_letter_code
_entity_poly.pdbx_strand_id
1 'polypeptide(L)'
;MVSRDKPLAWLHGEIRTPPFSEEARLEAGFLLRKIQQGEKLSMPQSRPMPSIGTRCHELRINDANKTWRIVHRIDSDAIVILEVFEKEKNWNQKVGK
;
A
#
# COMPACT_ATOMS: atom_id res chain seq x y z
N MET A 1 13.89 12.55 -20.68
CA MET A 1 12.40 12.62 -20.60
C MET A 1 12.03 12.33 -19.16
N VAL A 2 11.31 13.24 -18.50
CA VAL A 2 10.80 12.99 -17.14
C VAL A 2 9.87 11.78 -17.24
N SER A 3 10.30 10.64 -16.71
CA SER A 3 9.39 9.54 -16.43
C SER A 3 8.33 10.11 -15.51
N ARG A 4 7.11 10.31 -16.02
CA ARG A 4 6.01 10.78 -15.18
C ARG A 4 5.74 9.67 -14.18
N ASP A 5 6.05 9.92 -12.92
CA ASP A 5 5.74 9.00 -11.83
C ASP A 5 4.28 8.58 -11.95
N LYS A 6 3.99 7.29 -11.78
CA LYS A 6 2.63 6.79 -11.91
C LYS A 6 1.74 7.50 -10.87
N PRO A 7 0.64 8.16 -11.24
CA PRO A 7 -0.29 8.75 -10.27
C PRO A 7 -0.83 7.68 -9.31
N LEU A 8 -1.15 8.10 -8.09
CA LEU A 8 -1.94 7.29 -7.16
C LEU A 8 -3.43 7.49 -7.46
N ALA A 9 -4.14 6.42 -7.76
CA ALA A 9 -5.59 6.41 -7.92
C ALA A 9 -6.21 5.68 -6.72
N TRP A 10 -7.03 6.37 -5.93
CA TRP A 10 -7.59 5.83 -4.69
C TRP A 10 -8.99 5.29 -4.93
N LEU A 11 -9.22 4.00 -4.61
CA LEU A 11 -10.58 3.44 -4.57
C LEU A 11 -11.15 3.53 -3.16
N HIS A 12 -10.41 3.05 -2.15
CA HIS A 12 -10.85 3.07 -0.76
C HIS A 12 -9.71 3.39 0.21
N GLY A 13 -10.09 4.01 1.33
CA GLY A 13 -9.20 4.40 2.40
C GLY A 13 -8.43 5.70 2.12
N GLU A 14 -7.71 6.17 3.13
CA GLU A 14 -6.86 7.34 3.05
C GLU A 14 -5.67 7.19 4.01
N ILE A 15 -4.61 7.93 3.75
CA ILE A 15 -3.44 8.00 4.64
C ILE A 15 -3.39 9.41 5.22
N ARG A 16 -3.80 9.53 6.48
CA ARG A 16 -3.81 10.79 7.23
C ARG A 16 -3.35 10.55 8.67
N THR A 17 -2.86 11.63 9.27
CA THR A 17 -2.51 11.69 10.69
C THR A 17 -3.51 12.62 11.36
N PRO A 18 -4.39 12.15 12.25
CA PRO A 18 -4.70 10.74 12.59
C PRO A 18 -5.48 9.99 11.47
N PRO A 19 -5.58 8.64 11.48
CA PRO A 19 -5.20 7.71 12.55
C PRO A 19 -3.78 7.15 12.49
N PHE A 20 -3.02 7.39 11.41
CA PHE A 20 -1.60 7.03 11.36
C PHE A 20 -0.82 7.94 12.32
N SER A 21 0.26 7.44 12.93
CA SER A 21 1.30 8.33 13.44
C SER A 21 1.92 9.16 12.31
N GLU A 22 2.68 10.19 12.67
CA GLU A 22 3.42 10.96 11.68
C GLU A 22 4.46 10.09 10.97
N GLU A 23 5.19 9.27 11.74
CA GLU A 23 6.22 8.36 11.25
C GLU A 23 5.64 7.34 10.27
N ALA A 24 4.49 6.72 10.62
CA ALA A 24 3.83 5.76 9.76
C ALA A 24 3.30 6.41 8.47
N ARG A 25 2.78 7.64 8.54
CA ARG A 25 2.34 8.39 7.35
C ARG A 25 3.53 8.72 6.43
N LEU A 26 4.68 9.09 7.00
CA LEU A 26 5.91 9.35 6.25
C LEU A 26 6.47 8.09 5.59
N GLU A 27 6.53 6.97 6.32
CA GLU A 27 6.96 5.68 5.77
C GLU A 27 6.05 5.25 4.61
N ALA A 28 4.73 5.35 4.80
CA ALA A 28 3.78 5.03 3.75
C ALA A 28 3.98 5.91 2.50
N GLY A 29 4.12 7.23 2.68
CA GLY A 29 4.39 8.16 1.57
C GLY A 29 5.70 7.84 0.84
N PHE A 30 6.76 7.51 1.58
CA PHE A 30 8.06 7.13 1.02
C PHE A 30 7.97 5.85 0.19
N LEU A 31 7.32 4.79 0.70
CA LEU A 31 7.16 3.53 -0.03
C LEU A 31 6.25 3.69 -1.25
N LEU A 32 5.18 4.47 -1.14
CA LEU A 32 4.33 4.81 -2.28
C LEU A 32 5.13 5.55 -3.36
N ARG A 33 5.99 6.51 -2.98
CA ARG A 33 6.83 7.23 -3.92
C ARG A 33 7.74 6.30 -4.73
N LYS A 34 8.36 5.32 -4.06
CA LYS A 34 9.21 4.32 -4.71
C LYS A 34 8.46 3.51 -5.77
N ILE A 35 7.26 3.03 -5.45
CA ILE A 35 6.47 2.25 -6.42
C ILE A 35 5.93 3.12 -7.56
N GLN A 36 5.63 4.40 -7.32
CA GLN A 36 5.28 5.34 -8.41
C GLN A 36 6.44 5.53 -9.40
N GLN A 37 7.68 5.44 -8.92
CA GLN A 37 8.92 5.48 -9.70
C GLN A 37 9.28 4.14 -10.35
N GLY A 38 8.46 3.10 -10.16
CA GLY A 38 8.67 1.78 -10.74
C GLY A 38 9.58 0.85 -9.94
N GLU A 39 9.98 1.22 -8.71
CA GLU A 39 10.71 0.31 -7.85
C GLU A 39 9.86 -0.91 -7.48
N LYS A 40 10.50 -2.08 -7.49
CA LYS A 40 9.89 -3.34 -7.05
C LYS A 40 10.24 -3.57 -5.59
N LEU A 41 9.30 -3.27 -4.71
CA LEU A 41 9.44 -3.56 -3.28
C LEU A 41 9.21 -5.06 -2.99
N SER A 42 9.96 -5.59 -2.03
CA SER A 42 9.87 -6.97 -1.57
C SER A 42 9.69 -7.01 -0.04
N MET A 43 9.73 -8.21 0.53
CA MET A 43 9.63 -8.40 1.98
C MET A 43 10.82 -7.75 2.70
N PRO A 44 10.61 -7.15 3.89
CA PRO A 44 9.37 -7.15 4.67
C PRO A 44 8.34 -6.07 4.31
N GLN A 45 8.68 -5.07 3.48
CA GLN A 45 7.83 -3.90 3.22
C GLN A 45 6.66 -4.19 2.29
N SER A 46 6.82 -5.12 1.34
CA SER A 46 5.81 -5.47 0.34
C SER A 46 5.68 -6.97 0.17
N ARG A 47 4.44 -7.47 0.10
CA ARG A 47 4.14 -8.88 -0.19
C ARG A 47 3.16 -8.99 -1.36
N PRO A 48 3.39 -9.88 -2.35
CA PRO A 48 2.43 -10.13 -3.41
C PRO A 48 1.13 -10.74 -2.87
N MET A 49 -0.01 -10.35 -3.45
CA MET A 49 -1.36 -10.81 -3.09
C MET A 49 -2.07 -11.46 -4.29
N PRO A 50 -1.61 -12.64 -4.76
CA PRO A 50 -2.17 -13.29 -5.93
C PRO A 50 -3.65 -13.69 -5.77
N SER A 51 -4.13 -13.88 -4.54
CA SER A 51 -5.55 -14.17 -4.27
C SER A 51 -6.49 -12.99 -4.51
N ILE A 52 -5.97 -11.76 -4.54
CA ILE A 52 -6.73 -10.54 -4.86
C ILE A 52 -6.68 -10.27 -6.36
N GLY A 53 -5.54 -10.49 -6.98
CA GLY A 53 -5.37 -10.32 -8.42
C GLY A 53 -3.90 -10.26 -8.85
N THR A 54 -3.69 -10.25 -10.15
CA THR A 54 -2.35 -10.07 -10.72
C THR A 54 -1.84 -8.66 -10.42
N ARG A 55 -0.54 -8.53 -10.14
CA ARG A 55 0.13 -7.25 -9.83
C ARG A 55 -0.42 -6.54 -8.58
N CYS A 56 -1.18 -7.25 -7.74
CA CYS A 56 -1.63 -6.76 -6.44
C CYS A 56 -0.61 -7.09 -5.36
N HIS A 57 -0.30 -6.11 -4.51
CA HIS A 57 0.64 -6.21 -3.41
C HIS A 57 0.08 -5.51 -2.16
N GLU A 58 0.47 -5.97 -0.97
CA GLU A 58 0.27 -5.25 0.29
C GLU A 58 1.57 -4.55 0.69
N LEU A 59 1.52 -3.23 0.94
CA LEU A 59 2.54 -2.57 1.75
C LEU A 59 2.26 -2.80 3.23
N ARG A 60 3.34 -2.90 3.99
CA ARG A 60 3.34 -3.21 5.42
C ARG A 60 3.99 -2.08 6.18
N ILE A 61 3.18 -1.30 6.89
CA ILE A 61 3.64 -0.16 7.68
C ILE A 61 3.49 -0.52 9.15
N ASN A 62 4.59 -0.51 9.89
CA ASN A 62 4.55 -0.75 11.33
C ASN A 62 4.42 0.61 12.02
N ASP A 63 3.32 0.79 12.74
CA ASP A 63 3.07 1.98 13.55
C ASP A 63 3.40 1.66 15.02
N ALA A 64 3.30 2.66 15.91
CA ALA A 64 3.66 2.52 17.33
C ALA A 64 2.90 1.38 18.04
N ASN A 65 1.59 1.30 17.82
CA ASN A 65 0.69 0.36 18.48
C ASN A 65 -0.22 -0.40 17.49
N LYS A 66 0.01 -0.19 16.20
CA LYS A 66 -0.82 -0.70 15.10
C LYS A 66 0.06 -1.19 13.95
N THR A 67 -0.54 -1.93 13.04
CA THR A 67 0.14 -2.28 11.79
C THR A 67 -0.80 -2.00 10.64
N TRP A 68 -0.44 -1.08 9.76
CA TRP A 68 -1.26 -0.75 8.60
C TRP A 68 -0.91 -1.63 7.41
N ARG A 69 -1.92 -1.87 6.58
CA ARG A 69 -1.83 -2.54 5.29
C ARG A 69 -2.40 -1.63 4.22
N ILE A 70 -1.62 -1.39 3.17
CA ILE A 70 -2.04 -0.62 2.00
C ILE A 70 -2.00 -1.57 0.82
N VAL A 71 -3.17 -2.00 0.37
CA VAL A 71 -3.30 -2.89 -0.79
C VAL A 71 -3.29 -2.04 -2.04
N HIS A 72 -2.41 -2.36 -2.98
CA HIS A 72 -2.32 -1.63 -4.25
C HIS A 72 -2.15 -2.58 -5.43
N ARG A 73 -2.53 -2.10 -6.62
CA ARG A 73 -2.26 -2.72 -7.91
C ARG A 73 -1.36 -1.82 -8.75
N ILE A 74 -0.39 -2.40 -9.42
CA ILE A 74 0.52 -1.68 -10.33
C ILE A 74 0.01 -1.81 -11.77
N ASP A 75 -0.59 -0.74 -12.30
CA ASP A 75 -0.97 -0.63 -13.71
C ASP A 75 0.09 0.10 -14.54
N SER A 76 -0.06 0.08 -15.87
CA SER A 76 0.89 0.73 -16.78
C SER A 76 0.95 2.24 -16.57
N ASP A 77 -0.18 2.84 -16.18
CA ASP A 77 -0.44 4.27 -16.12
C ASP A 77 -0.75 4.78 -14.70
N ALA A 78 -0.96 3.91 -13.72
CA ALA A 78 -1.26 4.31 -12.33
C ALA A 78 -0.83 3.25 -11.30
N ILE A 79 -0.70 3.68 -10.05
CA ILE A 79 -0.75 2.81 -8.87
C ILE A 79 -2.16 2.95 -8.27
N VAL A 80 -2.96 1.89 -8.34
CA VAL A 80 -4.32 1.90 -7.82
C VAL A 80 -4.28 1.44 -6.36
N ILE A 81 -4.64 2.31 -5.43
CA ILE A 81 -4.82 1.98 -4.01
C ILE A 81 -6.19 1.36 -3.83
N LEU A 82 -6.22 0.06 -3.57
CA LEU A 82 -7.43 -0.73 -3.42
C LEU A 82 -8.06 -0.54 -2.04
N GLU A 83 -7.23 -0.57 -0.98
CA GLU A 83 -7.69 -0.42 0.40
C GLU A 83 -6.56 -0.01 1.34
N VAL A 84 -6.89 0.73 2.41
CA VAL A 84 -6.02 1.06 3.54
C VAL A 84 -6.71 0.64 4.83
N PHE A 85 -6.11 -0.26 5.60
CA PHE A 85 -6.71 -0.75 6.84
C PHE A 85 -5.67 -1.08 7.91
N GLU A 86 -6.10 -1.03 9.16
CA GLU A 86 -5.35 -1.54 10.30
C GLU A 86 -5.49 -3.07 10.35
N LYS A 87 -4.37 -3.79 10.44
CA LYS A 87 -4.39 -5.23 10.59
C LYS A 87 -4.91 -5.58 12.00
N GLU A 88 -6.09 -6.18 12.06
CA GLU A 88 -6.56 -6.83 13.28
C GLU A 88 -5.75 -8.10 13.60
N LYS A 89 -5.63 -8.44 14.88
CA LYS A 89 -4.82 -9.57 15.38
C LYS A 89 -5.13 -10.92 14.71
N ASN A 90 -6.34 -11.11 14.16
CA ASN A 90 -6.82 -12.36 13.54
C ASN A 90 -7.19 -12.24 12.05
N TRP A 91 -6.79 -11.17 11.36
CA TRP A 91 -7.12 -11.01 9.95
C TRP A 91 -6.38 -12.03 9.08
N ASN A 92 -7.12 -13.05 8.63
CA ASN A 92 -6.73 -13.94 7.55
C ASN A 92 -7.12 -13.29 6.22
N GLN A 93 -6.21 -13.34 5.25
CA GLN A 93 -6.28 -12.74 3.92
C GLN A 93 -7.41 -13.36 3.07
N LYS A 94 -8.66 -13.11 3.45
CA LYS A 94 -9.88 -13.44 2.68
C LYS A 94 -10.62 -12.13 2.45
N VAL A 95 -10.18 -11.38 1.45
CA VAL A 95 -10.93 -10.25 0.93
C VAL A 95 -11.67 -10.76 -0.31
N GLY A 96 -13.00 -10.72 -0.27
CA GLY A 96 -13.89 -11.04 -1.40
C GLY A 96 -14.61 -12.39 -1.33
N LYS A 97 -15.77 -12.42 -0.67
CA LYS A 97 -16.98 -12.90 -1.36
C LYS A 97 -17.69 -11.69 -1.90
#